data_AF-C9KJ97-F1
#
_entry.id   AF-C9KJ97-F1
#
_cell.length_a   1.000
_cell.length_b   1.000
_cell.length_c   1.000
_cell.angle_alpha   90.00
_cell.angle_beta   90.00
_cell.angle_gamma   90.00
#
_symmetry.space_group_name_H-M   'P 1'
#
loop_
_entity.id
_entity.type
_entity.pdbx_description
1 polymer ?
#
loop_
_entity_poly.entity_id
_entity_poly.type
_entity_poly.pdbx_seq_one_letter_code
_entity_poly.pdbx_strand_id
1 'polypeptide(L)'
;MVYLEHLRDYYVDPLGGIAAMIGTNSHKAFEDSSPDGWMTEHRMTDDITSGAFDAYDIKNQVLWDFKFFRSARIARCLGMKPRWTKKVVTRGKYKGQERWEQVWEPGGVREVMDIALQLNYYRYMMENEGLPVKAIRVNMFLRSSVDAEAKKMGLDKPSYIVPINFISLKWVRLYFETKNRMLQEALESDKCPPPCSSTERWNSSKSFPNRRCALWCSVNEQCDFYKTHWCGNHNKGMDTE
;
A
#
# COMPACT_ATOMS: atom_id res chain seq x y z
N MET A 1 -3.90 -2.94 15.01
CA MET A 1 -3.88 -1.51 14.65
C MET A 1 -5.22 -0.91 14.99
N VAL A 2 -6.28 -1.22 14.23
CA VAL A 2 -7.66 -0.74 14.47
C VAL A 2 -8.11 -0.87 15.93
N TYR A 3 -7.89 -2.03 16.57
CA TYR A 3 -8.19 -2.21 18.00
C TYR A 3 -7.52 -1.17 18.91
N LEU A 4 -6.24 -0.84 18.69
CA LEU A 4 -5.52 0.15 19.49
C LEU A 4 -6.00 1.57 19.17
N GLU A 5 -6.33 1.86 17.90
CA GLU A 5 -6.87 3.15 17.46
C GLU A 5 -8.23 3.47 18.11
N HIS A 6 -9.01 2.44 18.47
CA HIS A 6 -10.28 2.61 19.18
C HIS A 6 -10.13 2.86 20.69
N LEU A 7 -9.04 2.41 21.31
CA LEU A 7 -8.90 2.38 22.77
C LEU A 7 -7.94 3.42 23.34
N ARG A 8 -7.07 3.96 22.50
CA ARG A 8 -5.95 4.78 22.95
C ARG A 8 -5.87 6.05 22.12
N ASP A 9 -5.63 7.16 22.79
CA ASP A 9 -5.29 8.41 22.12
C ASP A 9 -3.94 8.27 21.44
N TYR A 10 -3.85 8.65 20.18
CA TYR A 10 -2.60 8.61 19.43
C TYR A 10 -2.41 9.91 18.65
N TYR A 11 -1.16 10.22 18.37
CA TYR A 11 -0.79 11.40 17.59
C TYR A 11 -0.52 11.00 16.15
N VAL A 12 -1.03 11.79 15.21
CA VAL A 12 -0.71 11.66 13.79
C VAL A 12 0.38 12.68 13.49
N ASP A 13 1.54 12.22 13.03
CA ASP A 13 2.60 13.10 12.54
C ASP A 13 2.12 13.82 11.26
N PRO A 14 1.93 15.15 11.29
CA PRO A 14 1.45 15.90 10.13
C PRO A 14 2.44 15.83 8.96
N LEU A 15 3.75 15.73 9.22
CA LEU A 15 4.76 15.64 8.16
C LEU A 15 4.74 14.26 7.49
N GLY A 16 4.60 13.20 8.27
CA GLY A 16 4.37 11.83 7.77
C GLY A 16 3.08 11.70 6.95
N GLY A 17 2.06 12.51 7.24
CA GLY A 17 0.77 12.54 6.56
C GLY A 17 0.74 13.27 5.21
N ILE A 18 1.75 14.10 4.88
CA ILE A 18 1.75 14.95 3.66
C ILE A 18 1.46 14.13 2.39
N ALA A 19 2.08 12.96 2.29
CA ALA A 19 1.93 12.15 1.09
C ALA A 19 0.50 11.60 0.95
N ALA A 20 -0.16 11.27 2.08
CA ALA A 20 -1.56 10.87 2.09
C ALA A 20 -2.47 12.04 1.70
N MET A 21 -2.24 13.24 2.27
CA MET A 21 -3.00 14.45 1.93
C MET A 21 -2.92 14.83 0.45
N ILE A 22 -1.71 14.77 -0.15
CA ILE A 22 -1.52 14.99 -1.60
C ILE A 22 -2.32 13.97 -2.40
N GLY A 23 -2.33 12.70 -1.97
CA GLY A 23 -3.14 11.65 -2.56
C GLY A 23 -4.63 12.04 -2.56
N THR A 24 -5.18 12.31 -1.37
CA THR A 24 -6.60 12.67 -1.20
C THR A 24 -7.01 13.87 -2.06
N ASN A 25 -6.21 14.93 -2.09
CA ASN A 25 -6.50 16.10 -2.94
C ASN A 25 -6.47 15.75 -4.43
N SER A 26 -5.57 14.85 -4.83
CA SER A 26 -5.50 14.39 -6.21
C SER A 26 -6.72 13.54 -6.58
N HIS A 27 -7.16 12.63 -5.71
CA HIS A 27 -8.40 11.86 -5.92
C HIS A 27 -9.59 12.77 -6.18
N LYS A 28 -9.77 13.80 -5.35
CA LYS A 28 -10.82 14.80 -5.54
C LYS A 28 -10.72 15.52 -6.89
N ALA A 29 -9.52 15.89 -7.32
CA ALA A 29 -9.35 16.51 -8.64
C ALA A 29 -9.72 15.57 -9.81
N PHE A 30 -9.46 14.26 -9.67
CA PHE A 30 -9.86 13.26 -10.67
C PHE A 30 -11.37 12.98 -10.64
N GLU A 31 -11.99 12.98 -9.46
CA GLU A 31 -13.45 12.93 -9.28
C GLU A 31 -14.11 14.10 -10.04
N ASP A 32 -13.69 15.33 -9.72
CA ASP A 32 -14.23 16.57 -10.32
C ASP A 32 -14.04 16.64 -11.84
N SER A 33 -13.05 15.92 -12.37
CA SER A 33 -12.69 15.90 -13.80
C SER A 33 -13.08 14.61 -14.51
N SER A 34 -13.89 13.76 -13.90
CA SER A 34 -14.26 12.48 -14.49
C SER A 34 -15.19 12.64 -15.69
N PRO A 35 -15.06 11.79 -16.73
CA PRO A 35 -15.89 11.91 -17.93
C PRO A 35 -17.38 11.69 -17.65
N ASP A 36 -18.24 12.30 -18.46
CA ASP A 36 -19.68 12.08 -18.40
C ASP A 36 -20.04 10.59 -18.48
N GLY A 37 -20.95 10.14 -17.61
CA GLY A 37 -21.39 8.75 -17.52
C GLY A 37 -20.47 7.84 -16.71
N TRP A 38 -19.44 8.38 -16.08
CA TRP A 38 -18.70 7.69 -15.02
C TRP A 38 -19.36 7.95 -13.67
N MET A 39 -19.29 6.97 -12.78
CA MET A 39 -19.68 7.10 -11.39
C MET A 39 -18.41 7.24 -10.56
N THR A 40 -18.37 8.18 -9.62
CA THR A 40 -17.20 8.47 -8.79
C THR A 40 -17.59 8.61 -7.32
N GLU A 41 -16.67 8.27 -6.42
CA GLU A 41 -16.83 8.40 -4.95
C GLU A 41 -18.14 7.84 -4.38
N HIS A 42 -18.71 6.81 -5.02
CA HIS A 42 -19.94 6.19 -4.55
C HIS A 42 -19.66 5.33 -3.33
N ARG A 43 -20.29 5.69 -2.21
CA ARG A 43 -20.16 4.99 -0.94
C ARG A 43 -21.13 3.82 -0.88
N MET A 44 -20.57 2.64 -0.63
CA MET A 44 -21.28 1.37 -0.47
C MET A 44 -21.09 0.89 0.97
N THR A 45 -22.08 0.16 1.46
CA THR A 45 -22.07 -0.40 2.82
C THR A 45 -22.59 -1.82 2.80
N ASP A 46 -21.93 -2.72 3.52
CA ASP A 46 -22.42 -4.08 3.75
C ASP A 46 -22.44 -4.42 5.24
N ASP A 47 -22.67 -5.70 5.55
CA ASP A 47 -22.75 -6.22 6.91
C ASP A 47 -21.42 -6.24 7.67
N ILE A 48 -20.30 -5.97 7.00
CA ILE A 48 -18.94 -6.08 7.55
C ILE A 48 -18.27 -4.70 7.60
N THR A 49 -18.38 -3.91 6.54
CA THR A 49 -17.65 -2.67 6.37
C THR A 49 -18.35 -1.69 5.42
N SER A 50 -17.76 -0.51 5.27
CA SER A 50 -18.15 0.47 4.27
C SER A 50 -16.94 0.86 3.43
N GLY A 51 -17.18 1.22 2.18
CA GLY A 51 -16.13 1.63 1.26
C GLY A 51 -16.65 2.59 0.22
N ALA A 52 -15.75 3.36 -0.38
CA ALA A 52 -16.02 4.13 -1.58
C ALA A 52 -14.98 3.73 -2.62
N PHE A 53 -15.41 3.51 -3.85
CA PHE A 53 -14.47 3.37 -4.97
C PHE A 53 -14.18 4.73 -5.58
N ASP A 54 -13.01 4.89 -6.19
CA ASP A 54 -12.62 6.15 -6.81
C ASP A 54 -13.48 6.44 -8.05
N ALA A 55 -13.50 5.52 -9.02
CA ALA A 55 -14.24 5.70 -10.26
C ALA A 55 -14.73 4.39 -10.90
N TYR A 56 -15.84 4.45 -11.60
CA TYR A 56 -16.44 3.33 -12.31
C TYR A 56 -16.99 3.76 -13.67
N ASP A 57 -16.49 3.12 -14.72
CA ASP A 57 -16.98 3.29 -16.08
C ASP A 57 -18.21 2.40 -16.28
N ILE A 58 -19.40 3.01 -16.22
CA ILE A 58 -20.69 2.31 -16.33
C ILE A 58 -20.82 1.62 -17.70
N LYS A 59 -20.33 2.25 -18.76
CA LYS A 59 -20.47 1.77 -20.14
C LYS A 59 -19.66 0.50 -20.37
N ASN A 60 -18.41 0.50 -19.95
CA ASN A 60 -17.50 -0.63 -20.13
C ASN A 60 -17.49 -1.59 -18.93
N GLN A 61 -18.15 -1.23 -17.83
CA GLN A 61 -18.22 -2.00 -16.59
C GLN A 61 -16.84 -2.22 -15.98
N VAL A 62 -16.03 -1.15 -15.93
CA VAL A 62 -14.64 -1.20 -15.45
C VAL A 62 -14.51 -0.40 -14.16
N LEU A 63 -14.05 -1.07 -13.10
CA LEU A 63 -13.68 -0.43 -11.84
C LEU A 63 -12.27 0.16 -11.96
N TRP A 64 -12.17 1.47 -11.70
CA TRP A 64 -10.93 2.23 -11.72
C TRP A 64 -10.55 2.69 -10.32
N ASP A 65 -9.25 2.62 -10.05
CA ASP A 65 -8.64 3.13 -8.83
C ASP A 65 -7.39 3.92 -9.19
N PHE A 66 -7.24 5.10 -8.58
CA PHE A 66 -6.12 6.00 -8.80
C PHE A 66 -5.17 5.87 -7.62
N LYS A 67 -3.87 5.64 -7.88
CA LYS A 67 -2.89 5.55 -6.78
C LYS A 67 -1.66 6.38 -7.07
N PHE A 68 -1.24 7.12 -6.06
CA PHE A 68 -0.04 7.96 -6.11
C PHE A 68 1.07 7.27 -5.32
N PHE A 69 2.04 6.71 -6.03
CA PHE A 69 3.11 5.91 -5.43
C PHE A 69 4.50 6.43 -5.77
N ARG A 70 5.49 6.02 -4.97
CA ARG A 70 6.91 6.18 -5.32
C ARG A 70 7.29 5.21 -6.43
N SER A 71 8.27 5.58 -7.25
CA SER A 71 8.82 4.80 -8.36
C SER A 71 9.04 3.32 -8.01
N ALA A 72 9.73 3.04 -6.90
CA ALA A 72 10.04 1.68 -6.49
C ALA A 72 8.79 0.80 -6.24
N ARG A 73 7.67 1.39 -5.79
CA ARG A 73 6.42 0.64 -5.59
C ARG A 73 5.76 0.32 -6.92
N ILE A 74 5.68 1.29 -7.83
CA ILE A 74 5.12 1.10 -9.18
C ILE A 74 5.93 0.04 -9.95
N ALA A 75 7.26 0.11 -9.90
CA ALA A 75 8.13 -0.87 -10.53
C ALA A 75 7.83 -2.30 -10.05
N ARG A 76 7.66 -2.51 -8.74
CA ARG A 76 7.29 -3.83 -8.19
C ARG A 76 5.87 -4.25 -8.56
N CYS A 77 4.92 -3.34 -8.65
CA CYS A 77 3.57 -3.64 -9.15
C CYS A 77 3.57 -4.04 -10.64
N LEU A 78 4.49 -3.49 -11.43
CA LEU A 78 4.70 -3.88 -12.84
C LEU A 78 5.46 -5.21 -12.99
N GLY A 79 6.01 -5.76 -11.91
CA GLY A 79 6.79 -7.01 -11.92
C GLY A 79 8.28 -6.79 -12.18
N MET A 80 8.81 -5.59 -11.92
CA MET A 80 10.26 -5.37 -11.88
C MET A 80 10.82 -5.83 -10.53
N LYS A 81 11.92 -6.60 -10.56
CA LYS A 81 12.63 -7.06 -9.36
C LYS A 81 13.99 -6.37 -9.23
N PRO A 82 14.36 -5.89 -8.03
CA PRO A 82 15.71 -5.38 -7.79
C PRO A 82 16.72 -6.53 -7.65
N ARG A 83 17.85 -6.44 -8.36
CA ARG A 83 19.01 -7.33 -8.25
C ARG A 83 20.29 -6.51 -8.04
N TRP A 84 21.06 -6.87 -7.02
CA TRP A 84 22.37 -6.27 -6.79
C TRP A 84 23.40 -6.85 -7.76
N THR A 85 24.08 -5.98 -8.49
CA THR A 85 25.12 -6.34 -9.45
C THR A 85 26.36 -5.49 -9.19
N LYS A 86 27.53 -6.08 -9.39
CA LYS A 86 28.80 -5.34 -9.37
C LYS A 86 28.97 -4.57 -10.66
N LYS A 87 29.29 -3.29 -10.55
CA LYS A 87 29.61 -2.42 -11.69
C LYS A 87 30.93 -1.72 -11.43
N VAL A 88 31.82 -1.80 -12.42
CA VAL A 88 33.08 -1.06 -12.40
C VAL A 88 32.79 0.40 -12.73
N VAL A 89 33.18 1.30 -11.85
CA VAL A 89 33.01 2.74 -12.06
C VAL A 89 33.95 3.19 -13.18
N THR A 90 33.39 3.74 -14.27
CA THR A 90 34.18 4.13 -15.45
C THR A 90 34.66 5.58 -15.43
N ARG A 91 34.09 6.43 -14.55
CA ARG A 91 34.35 7.87 -14.48
C ARG A 91 34.39 8.39 -13.04
N GLY A 92 35.12 9.47 -12.80
CA GLY A 92 35.20 10.16 -11.49
C GLY A 92 36.27 9.63 -10.54
N LYS A 93 36.27 10.14 -9.30
CA LYS A 93 37.28 9.87 -8.25
C LYS A 93 37.47 8.37 -7.95
N TYR A 94 36.43 7.56 -8.17
CA TYR A 94 36.41 6.14 -7.87
C TYR A 94 36.56 5.25 -9.13
N LYS A 95 37.08 5.81 -10.23
CA LYS A 95 37.28 5.07 -11.48
C LYS A 95 38.13 3.81 -11.24
N GLY A 96 37.68 2.69 -11.81
CA GLY A 96 38.32 1.37 -11.65
C GLY A 96 37.88 0.58 -10.42
N GLN A 97 37.15 1.18 -9.48
CA GLN A 97 36.63 0.46 -8.32
C GLN A 97 35.33 -0.28 -8.64
N GLU A 98 35.17 -1.48 -8.09
CA GLU A 98 33.90 -2.21 -8.10
C GLU A 98 32.94 -1.61 -7.07
N ARG A 99 31.73 -1.28 -7.51
CA ARG A 99 30.63 -0.89 -6.61
C ARG A 99 29.40 -1.75 -6.86
N TRP A 100 28.68 -2.04 -5.79
CA TRP A 100 27.37 -2.67 -5.88
C TRP A 100 26.34 -1.63 -6.34
N GLU A 101 25.65 -1.90 -7.43
CA GLU A 101 24.50 -1.13 -7.91
C GLU A 101 23.28 -2.04 -7.94
N GLN A 102 22.12 -1.49 -7.55
CA GLN A 102 20.85 -2.17 -7.70
C GLN A 102 20.32 -1.94 -9.12
N VAL A 103 20.17 -3.02 -9.88
CA VAL A 103 19.59 -3.03 -11.23
C VAL A 103 18.19 -3.64 -11.13
N TRP A 104 17.24 -3.11 -11.91
CA TRP A 104 15.88 -3.61 -11.94
C TRP A 104 15.66 -4.44 -13.21
N GLU A 105 15.18 -5.67 -13.05
CA GLU A 105 14.97 -6.61 -14.15
C GLU A 105 13.48 -7.01 -14.23
N PRO A 106 12.93 -7.21 -15.43
CA PRO A 106 11.56 -7.70 -15.58
C PRO A 106 11.43 -9.17 -15.15
N GLY A 107 10.19 -9.65 -15.00
CA GLY A 107 9.89 -11.05 -14.71
C GLY A 107 9.80 -11.39 -13.20
N GLY A 108 9.64 -10.39 -12.35
CA GLY A 108 9.24 -10.55 -10.96
C GLY A 108 7.72 -10.73 -10.80
N VAL A 109 7.32 -11.22 -9.62
CA VAL A 109 5.91 -11.28 -9.22
C VAL A 109 5.38 -9.85 -9.03
N ARG A 110 4.18 -9.58 -9.53
CA ARG A 110 3.52 -8.27 -9.34
C ARG A 110 3.08 -8.11 -7.89
N GLU A 111 3.65 -7.15 -7.18
CA GLU A 111 3.28 -6.84 -5.79
C GLU A 111 2.00 -6.00 -5.71
N VAL A 112 0.85 -6.61 -6.02
CA VAL A 112 -0.46 -5.92 -6.07
C VAL A 112 -1.49 -6.47 -5.07
N MET A 113 -1.12 -7.40 -4.19
CA MET A 113 -2.07 -8.17 -3.36
C MET A 113 -2.95 -7.29 -2.46
N ASP A 114 -2.37 -6.28 -1.80
CA ASP A 114 -3.09 -5.32 -0.95
C ASP A 114 -4.13 -4.52 -1.74
N ILE A 115 -3.76 -4.05 -2.93
CA ILE A 115 -4.66 -3.33 -3.84
C ILE A 115 -5.72 -4.29 -4.39
N ALA A 116 -5.32 -5.51 -4.73
CA ALA A 116 -6.22 -6.52 -5.27
C ALA A 116 -7.29 -6.94 -4.26
N LEU A 117 -6.94 -7.10 -2.98
CA LEU A 117 -7.91 -7.40 -1.92
C LEU A 117 -8.92 -6.27 -1.77
N GLN A 118 -8.47 -5.01 -1.71
CA GLN A 118 -9.35 -3.85 -1.60
C GLN A 118 -10.32 -3.75 -2.78
N LEU A 119 -9.82 -3.79 -4.01
CA LEU A 119 -10.64 -3.58 -5.20
C LEU A 119 -11.56 -4.76 -5.53
N ASN A 120 -11.14 -5.99 -5.21
CA ASN A 120 -12.05 -7.11 -5.33
C ASN A 120 -13.15 -7.07 -4.26
N TYR A 121 -12.91 -6.43 -3.11
CA TYR A 121 -13.96 -6.20 -2.12
C TYR A 121 -14.94 -5.12 -2.57
N TYR A 122 -14.46 -4.05 -3.20
CA TYR A 122 -15.35 -3.09 -3.87
C TYR A 122 -16.18 -3.76 -4.94
N ARG A 123 -15.56 -4.58 -5.79
CA ARG A 123 -16.30 -5.42 -6.75
C ARG A 123 -17.40 -6.26 -6.08
N TYR A 124 -17.11 -6.88 -4.93
CA TYR A 124 -18.11 -7.65 -4.18
C TYR A 124 -19.31 -6.78 -3.77
N MET A 125 -19.07 -5.60 -3.18
CA MET A 125 -20.14 -4.68 -2.79
C MET A 125 -20.91 -4.13 -4.00
N MET A 126 -20.20 -3.76 -5.07
CA MET A 126 -20.80 -3.27 -6.32
C MET A 126 -21.72 -4.31 -6.95
N GLU A 127 -21.29 -5.57 -7.04
CA GLU A 127 -22.11 -6.65 -7.60
C GLU A 127 -23.38 -6.89 -6.76
N ASN A 128 -23.32 -6.73 -5.43
CA ASN A 128 -24.49 -6.80 -4.56
C ASN A 128 -25.48 -5.64 -4.77
N GLU A 129 -24.98 -4.45 -5.13
CA GLU A 129 -25.80 -3.29 -5.51
C GLU A 129 -26.29 -3.33 -6.97
N GLY A 130 -25.99 -4.41 -7.71
CA GLY A 130 -26.40 -4.57 -9.11
C GLY A 130 -25.49 -3.89 -10.13
N LEU A 131 -24.27 -3.52 -9.74
CA LEU A 131 -23.24 -2.92 -10.59
C LEU A 131 -22.22 -4.00 -11.02
N PRO A 132 -22.38 -4.62 -12.21
CA PRO A 132 -21.50 -5.70 -12.65
C PRO A 132 -20.10 -5.17 -13.00
N VAL A 133 -19.04 -5.86 -12.59
CA VAL A 133 -17.65 -5.47 -12.90
C VAL A 133 -17.01 -6.48 -13.84
N LYS A 134 -16.64 -6.05 -15.06
CA LYS A 134 -15.96 -6.87 -16.08
C LYS A 134 -14.44 -6.81 -16.01
N ALA A 135 -13.88 -5.71 -15.50
CA ALA A 135 -12.44 -5.58 -15.29
C ALA A 135 -12.13 -4.60 -14.14
N ILE A 136 -10.98 -4.81 -13.50
CA ILE A 136 -10.42 -3.86 -12.52
C ILE A 136 -9.11 -3.32 -13.08
N ARG A 137 -8.96 -1.99 -13.05
CA ARG A 137 -7.78 -1.27 -13.52
C ARG A 137 -7.31 -0.29 -12.45
N VAL A 138 -6.01 -0.26 -12.20
CA VAL A 138 -5.40 0.71 -11.30
C VAL A 138 -4.51 1.60 -12.13
N ASN A 139 -4.77 2.91 -12.11
CA ASN A 139 -3.88 3.89 -12.72
C ASN A 139 -2.91 4.40 -11.64
N MET A 140 -1.66 3.96 -11.73
CA MET A 140 -0.60 4.30 -10.79
C MET A 140 0.18 5.49 -11.31
N PHE A 141 0.06 6.62 -10.61
CA PHE A 141 0.80 7.85 -10.86
C PHE A 141 2.09 7.90 -10.03
N LEU A 142 3.17 8.33 -10.66
CA LEU A 142 4.39 8.70 -9.95
C LEU A 142 4.13 9.97 -9.13
N ARG A 143 4.38 9.90 -7.82
CA ARG A 143 4.36 11.09 -6.95
C ARG A 143 5.48 12.09 -7.29
N SER A 144 6.56 11.62 -7.91
CA SER A 144 7.67 12.44 -8.39
C SER A 144 7.62 12.56 -9.91
N SER A 145 8.42 13.46 -10.47
CA SER A 145 8.69 13.48 -11.91
C SER A 145 9.37 12.19 -12.37
N VAL A 146 9.35 11.91 -13.68
CA VAL A 146 10.16 10.86 -14.30
C VAL A 146 11.65 11.24 -14.23
N ASP A 147 12.26 10.96 -13.10
CA ASP A 147 13.66 11.26 -12.81
C ASP A 147 14.61 10.12 -13.23
N ALA A 148 15.91 10.32 -13.00
CA ALA A 148 16.92 9.31 -13.32
C ALA A 148 16.75 8.01 -12.51
N GLU A 149 16.17 8.06 -11.31
CA GLU A 149 15.93 6.89 -10.48
C GLU A 149 14.75 6.07 -11.03
N ALA A 150 13.64 6.73 -11.39
CA ALA A 150 12.50 6.10 -12.06
C ALA A 150 12.94 5.41 -13.36
N LYS A 151 13.76 6.08 -14.18
CA LYS A 151 14.30 5.51 -15.42
C LYS A 151 15.15 4.26 -15.17
N LYS A 152 15.96 4.23 -14.11
CA LYS A 152 16.72 3.01 -13.73
C LYS A 152 15.82 1.84 -13.36
N MET A 153 14.60 2.11 -12.92
CA MET A 153 13.58 1.09 -12.60
C MET A 153 12.74 0.68 -13.81
N GLY A 154 13.08 1.18 -15.01
CA GLY A 154 12.33 0.93 -16.24
C GLY A 154 11.02 1.74 -16.33
N LEU A 155 10.93 2.85 -15.59
CA LEU A 155 9.79 3.76 -15.64
C LEU A 155 10.11 4.97 -16.51
N ASP A 156 9.45 5.09 -17.65
CA ASP A 156 9.60 6.14 -18.66
C ASP A 156 8.39 7.10 -18.77
N LYS A 157 7.24 6.71 -18.22
CA LYS A 157 5.97 7.46 -18.20
C LYS A 157 5.61 7.98 -16.81
N PRO A 158 4.82 9.07 -16.72
CA PRO A 158 4.33 9.60 -15.45
C PRO A 158 3.29 8.70 -14.77
N SER A 159 2.59 7.85 -15.54
CA SER A 159 1.59 6.92 -15.01
C SER A 159 1.56 5.58 -15.76
N TYR A 160 1.02 4.56 -15.08
CA TYR A 160 0.93 3.19 -15.58
C TYR A 160 -0.40 2.57 -15.19
N ILE A 161 -1.05 1.92 -16.15
CA ILE A 161 -2.28 1.18 -15.90
C ILE A 161 -1.92 -0.27 -15.60
N VAL A 162 -2.23 -0.73 -14.39
CA VAL A 162 -2.01 -2.09 -13.93
C VAL A 162 -3.36 -2.83 -13.88
N PRO A 163 -3.54 -3.92 -14.67
CA PRO A 163 -4.72 -4.76 -14.52
C PRO A 163 -4.65 -5.54 -13.20
N ILE A 164 -5.77 -5.60 -12.51
CA ILE A 164 -5.94 -6.42 -11.31
C ILE A 164 -6.82 -7.61 -11.66
N ASN A 165 -6.31 -8.80 -11.33
CA ASN A 165 -7.03 -10.03 -11.57
C ASN A 165 -8.17 -10.18 -10.56
N PHE A 166 -9.22 -10.86 -11.00
CA PHE A 166 -10.31 -11.23 -10.12
C PHE A 166 -9.87 -12.27 -9.11
N ILE A 167 -10.23 -12.03 -7.87
CA ILE A 167 -10.18 -13.00 -6.78
C ILE A 167 -11.61 -13.51 -6.60
N SER A 168 -11.76 -14.79 -6.25
CA SER A 168 -13.09 -15.34 -5.93
C SER A 168 -13.74 -14.53 -4.82
N LEU A 169 -14.99 -14.12 -5.04
CA LEU A 169 -15.79 -13.35 -4.08
C LEU A 169 -15.87 -14.03 -2.72
N LYS A 170 -15.99 -15.37 -2.70
CA LYS A 170 -15.98 -16.17 -1.47
C LYS A 170 -14.71 -15.95 -0.65
N TRP A 171 -13.54 -15.99 -1.29
CA TRP A 171 -12.25 -15.83 -0.60
C TRP A 171 -12.03 -14.40 -0.13
N VAL A 172 -12.47 -13.43 -0.94
CA VAL A 172 -12.41 -12.01 -0.60
C VAL A 172 -13.29 -11.74 0.62
N ARG A 173 -14.57 -12.14 0.60
CA ARG A 173 -15.48 -11.97 1.73
C ARG A 173 -14.94 -12.66 2.99
N LEU A 174 -14.48 -13.91 2.90
CA LEU A 174 -13.90 -14.63 4.04
C LEU A 174 -12.71 -13.90 4.67
N TYR A 175 -11.85 -13.26 3.85
CA TYR A 175 -10.72 -12.47 4.35
C TYR A 175 -11.21 -11.31 5.23
N PHE A 176 -12.19 -10.54 4.76
CA PHE A 176 -12.73 -9.39 5.51
C PHE A 176 -13.57 -9.83 6.72
N GLU A 177 -14.37 -10.89 6.60
CA GLU A 177 -15.10 -11.49 7.72
C GLU A 177 -14.15 -11.94 8.84
N THR A 178 -13.05 -12.60 8.48
CA THR A 178 -12.04 -13.04 9.46
C THR A 178 -11.43 -11.84 10.18
N LYS A 179 -11.10 -10.77 9.46
CA LYS A 179 -10.55 -9.54 10.05
C LYS A 179 -11.55 -8.84 10.97
N ASN A 180 -12.82 -8.76 10.57
CA ASN A 180 -13.88 -8.19 11.38
C ASN A 180 -14.10 -9.01 12.66
N ARG A 181 -14.22 -10.34 12.54
CA ARG A 181 -14.36 -11.24 13.71
C ARG A 181 -13.21 -11.07 14.69
N MET A 182 -11.96 -11.05 14.21
CA MET A 182 -10.80 -10.82 15.08
C MET A 182 -10.85 -9.46 15.82
N LEU A 183 -11.39 -8.43 15.18
CA LEU A 183 -11.57 -7.13 15.81
C LEU A 183 -12.66 -7.19 16.88
N GLN A 184 -13.82 -7.76 16.57
CA GLN A 184 -14.93 -7.90 17.52
C GLN A 184 -14.52 -8.72 18.74
N GLU A 185 -13.87 -9.88 18.55
CA GLU A 185 -13.36 -10.71 19.64
C GLU A 185 -12.36 -9.95 20.52
N ALA A 186 -11.49 -9.13 19.92
CA ALA A 186 -10.54 -8.32 20.68
C ALA A 186 -11.23 -7.23 21.50
N LEU A 187 -12.26 -6.57 20.93
CA LEU A 187 -13.05 -5.56 21.61
C LEU A 187 -13.88 -6.15 22.76
N GLU A 188 -14.53 -7.31 22.54
CA GLU A 188 -15.34 -8.00 23.55
C GLU A 188 -14.49 -8.55 24.71
N SER A 189 -13.32 -9.11 24.40
CA SER A 189 -12.43 -9.70 25.41
C SER A 189 -11.49 -8.71 26.08
N ASP A 190 -11.45 -7.46 25.60
CA ASP A 190 -10.45 -6.42 25.93
C ASP A 190 -9.00 -6.93 25.88
N LYS A 191 -8.72 -7.87 24.96
CA LYS A 191 -7.39 -8.43 24.75
C LYS A 191 -6.84 -7.97 23.42
N CYS A 192 -5.63 -7.40 23.46
CA CYS A 192 -4.94 -7.00 22.25
C CYS A 192 -4.74 -8.22 21.32
N PRO A 193 -5.15 -8.11 20.04
CA PRO A 193 -4.95 -9.19 19.08
C PRO A 193 -3.46 -9.44 18.85
N PRO A 194 -3.08 -10.60 18.27
CA PRO A 194 -1.69 -10.89 17.95
C PRO A 194 -1.09 -9.81 17.04
N PRO A 195 0.24 -9.62 17.07
CA PRO A 195 0.93 -8.68 16.19
C PRO A 195 0.54 -8.87 14.72
N CYS A 196 0.55 -7.76 13.97
CA CYS A 196 0.27 -7.79 12.53
C CYS A 196 1.20 -8.77 11.80
N SER A 197 0.73 -9.37 10.71
CA SER A 197 1.53 -10.34 9.95
C SER A 197 2.84 -9.73 9.41
N SER A 198 3.80 -10.58 9.04
CA SER A 198 5.07 -10.12 8.44
C SER A 198 4.85 -9.26 7.19
N THR A 199 3.89 -9.65 6.35
CA THR A 199 3.48 -8.90 5.16
C THR A 199 2.90 -7.54 5.53
N GLU A 200 1.96 -7.48 6.48
CA GLU A 200 1.34 -6.23 6.92
C GLU A 200 2.32 -5.27 7.60
N ARG A 201 3.36 -5.80 8.25
CA ARG A 201 4.45 -5.01 8.87
C ARG A 201 5.47 -4.50 7.86
N TRP A 202 5.40 -4.93 6.60
CA TRP A 202 6.38 -4.65 5.55
C TRP A 202 7.78 -5.20 5.88
N ASN A 203 7.81 -6.46 6.31
CA ASN A 203 9.04 -7.18 6.64
C ASN A 203 9.77 -7.74 5.40
N SER A 204 10.09 -6.87 4.43
CA SER A 204 10.72 -7.27 3.16
C SER A 204 12.21 -6.92 3.07
N SER A 205 12.74 -6.08 3.96
CA SER A 205 14.15 -5.69 3.96
C SER A 205 14.91 -6.33 5.12
N LYS A 206 16.09 -6.88 4.81
CA LYS A 206 17.02 -7.41 5.82
C LYS A 206 17.64 -6.29 6.67
N SER A 207 17.96 -5.15 6.05
CA SER A 207 18.61 -4.03 6.75
C SER A 207 17.64 -3.13 7.48
N PHE A 208 16.36 -3.15 7.10
CA PHE A 208 15.33 -2.34 7.74
C PHE A 208 13.99 -3.09 7.70
N PRO A 209 13.84 -4.16 8.53
CA PRO A 209 12.61 -4.96 8.60
C PRO A 209 11.44 -4.15 9.19
N ASN A 210 10.22 -4.69 9.15
CA ASN A 210 9.04 -4.16 9.84
C ASN A 210 8.78 -2.63 9.70
N ARG A 211 9.06 -2.07 8.53
CA ARG A 211 9.08 -0.61 8.29
C ARG A 211 7.76 0.09 8.61
N ARG A 212 6.63 -0.61 8.46
CA ARG A 212 5.33 -0.03 8.80
C ARG A 212 5.25 0.29 10.28
N CYS A 213 5.66 -0.63 11.14
CA CYS A 213 5.66 -0.43 12.59
C CYS A 213 6.64 0.69 13.00
N ALA A 214 7.79 0.78 12.32
CA ALA A 214 8.81 1.77 12.65
C ALA A 214 8.40 3.21 12.30
N LEU A 215 7.76 3.41 11.14
CA LEU A 215 7.62 4.76 10.56
C LEU A 215 6.19 5.19 10.18
N TRP A 216 5.24 4.26 10.09
CA TRP A 216 3.94 4.53 9.45
C TRP A 216 2.72 4.18 10.29
N CYS A 217 2.90 3.38 11.34
CA CYS A 217 1.80 2.99 12.23
C CYS A 217 1.65 4.05 13.31
N SER A 218 0.52 4.78 13.28
CA SER A 218 0.15 5.84 14.22
C SER A 218 0.10 5.39 15.69
N VAL A 219 -0.26 4.12 15.91
CA VAL A 219 -0.37 3.50 17.25
C VAL A 219 0.85 2.63 17.61
N ASN A 220 1.99 2.84 16.96
CA ASN A 220 3.17 1.99 17.17
C ASN A 220 3.68 2.05 18.62
N GLU A 221 3.75 3.22 19.24
CA GLU A 221 4.24 3.41 20.61
C GLU A 221 3.41 2.64 21.66
N GLN A 222 2.16 2.33 21.33
CA GLN A 222 1.25 1.57 22.19
C GLN A 222 1.31 0.07 21.92
N CYS A 223 1.95 -0.35 20.83
CA CYS A 223 2.03 -1.74 20.42
C CYS A 223 3.21 -2.45 21.09
N ASP A 224 2.95 -3.56 21.78
CA ASP A 224 3.98 -4.36 22.45
C ASP A 224 5.05 -4.87 21.47
N PHE A 225 4.67 -5.19 20.24
CA PHE A 225 5.62 -5.58 19.20
C PHE A 225 6.64 -4.47 18.91
N TYR A 226 6.18 -3.22 18.84
CA TYR A 226 7.07 -2.09 18.59
C TYR A 226 8.00 -1.83 19.79
N LYS A 227 7.45 -1.82 21.01
CA LYS A 227 8.22 -1.64 22.24
C LYS A 227 9.37 -2.65 22.36
N THR A 228 9.07 -3.92 22.11
CA THR A 228 10.04 -5.02 22.20
C THR A 228 11.10 -5.00 21.11
N HIS A 229 10.77 -4.62 19.87
CA HIS A 229 11.67 -4.76 18.72
C HIS A 229 12.35 -3.46 18.27
N TRP A 230 11.85 -2.30 18.68
CA TRP A 230 12.36 -0.99 18.26
C TRP A 230 12.81 -0.13 19.44
N CYS A 231 12.03 -0.03 20.52
CA CYS A 231 12.45 0.74 21.71
C CYS A 231 13.59 0.06 22.48
N GLY A 232 13.55 -1.28 22.59
CA GLY A 232 14.60 -2.07 23.25
C GLY A 232 16.00 -2.01 22.61
N ASN A 233 16.13 -1.47 21.40
CA ASN A 233 17.42 -1.25 20.73
C ASN A 233 17.89 0.22 20.77
N HIS A 234 17.00 1.19 21.02
CA HIS A 234 17.38 2.59 21.20
C HIS A 234 17.81 2.92 22.64
N ASN A 235 17.31 2.20 23.64
CA ASN A 235 17.69 2.42 25.04
C ASN A 235 18.98 1.70 25.49
N LYS A 236 19.55 0.80 24.68
CA LYS A 236 20.81 0.11 25.02
C LYS A 236 22.05 1.01 25.06
N GLY A 237 21.91 2.30 24.76
CA GLY A 237 22.97 3.31 24.89
C GLY A 237 22.65 4.45 25.87
N MET A 238 21.56 4.36 26.63
CA MET A 238 21.18 5.37 27.63
C MET A 238 21.17 4.86 29.08
N ASP A 239 21.58 3.61 29.29
CA ASP A 239 21.90 3.07 30.61
C ASP A 239 23.43 3.01 30.77
N THR A 240 24.06 4.17 30.95
CA THR A 240 25.37 4.27 31.60
C THR A 240 25.23 5.28 32.72
N GLU A 241 25.03 4.77 33.94
CA GLU A 241 25.48 5.44 35.16
C GLU A 241 27.01 5.59 35.15
#